data_AF-A0A6A1QF55-F1
#
_entry.id   AF-A0A6A1QF55-F1
#
_cell.length_a   1.000
_cell.length_b   1.000
_cell.length_c   1.000
_cell.angle_alpha   90.00
_cell.angle_beta   90.00
_cell.angle_gamma   90.00
#
_symmetry.space_group_name_H-M   'P 1'
#
loop_
_entity.id
_entity.type
_entity.pdbx_description
1 polymer ?
#
loop_
_entity_poly.entity_id
_entity_poly.type
_entity_poly.pdbx_seq_one_letter_code
_entity_poly.pdbx_strand_id
1 'polypeptide(L)'
;SFTELPHLAGTEQNLLLAKKIQTQWKKSGLDSAKLIFNTSYHEPPPDGYENVKNIVPPYNAFSPQGTPEGELVYVNYARTEDFFKLEREMNINCTGKIVIARYGKIFRGNKVKNAMLARAKGIILYSDPADYSAPGVQPYPKGWNLPGTAAQRGNVLNLNGAGDPLTPGYPAKEYTFRLDVEEGVGIPQIPVHPIGYNDAEILLRYLGGTAPPDESWKGSLKVNYNIGPGFIGHDSFRKVRMHVHNINKITRIYNVIGTIRGSVEPDRYVILGGHRDSWVFGGIDPTSGASVLQEVVQSFGKLMSRGWRPRRTIIFASWDAEEFGLLGSTEWAEENVKSLQERSVAYINSDSSIEGNYTLRVDCTPLLYQLVYKLTKETFELVENFYDPTFKKQLAVAQLRGALVYELADSKIIPFNIQDYAKTLENYATDIYSLSKKYDQQLRDHQVSFDSLFSAVKNFSKSASDFHRRLSQVDLNNPTAVRIMNDQLMFLERAFIDPLGLPGRPFYRHIIFAPSSHNKYAGQSFPGIFDALFDIENKADLRSAWKEVKKHISIAAFTIQAAAGTLKEVLE
;
A
#
# COMPACT_ATOMS: atom_id res chain seq x y z
N SER A 1 -20.25 -10.94 -15.92
CA SER A 1 -19.01 -10.27 -15.48
C SER A 1 -18.83 -10.38 -13.98
N PHE A 2 -17.81 -9.69 -13.44
CA PHE A 2 -17.75 -9.21 -12.05
C PHE A 2 -18.11 -7.71 -11.97
N THR A 3 -17.75 -6.92 -12.99
CA THR A 3 -17.89 -5.46 -13.09
C THR A 3 -19.30 -4.93 -13.39
N GLU A 4 -20.33 -5.78 -13.42
CA GLU A 4 -21.69 -5.41 -13.85
C GLU A 4 -22.45 -4.50 -12.88
N LEU A 5 -22.10 -4.52 -11.59
CA LEU A 5 -22.81 -3.78 -10.54
C LEU A 5 -21.81 -3.32 -9.45
N PRO A 6 -22.03 -2.15 -8.80
CA PRO A 6 -21.11 -1.63 -7.80
C PRO A 6 -20.92 -2.55 -6.59
N HIS A 7 -19.68 -2.80 -6.17
CA HIS A 7 -19.34 -3.77 -5.12
C HIS A 7 -18.44 -3.17 -4.02
N LEU A 8 -18.97 -2.18 -3.31
CA LEU A 8 -18.34 -1.57 -2.14
C LEU A 8 -18.27 -2.52 -0.93
N ALA A 9 -17.23 -2.38 -0.10
CA ALA A 9 -17.04 -3.13 1.15
C ALA A 9 -18.33 -3.18 2.01
N GLY A 10 -18.66 -4.35 2.55
CA GLY A 10 -19.85 -4.55 3.41
C GLY A 10 -21.23 -4.43 2.74
N THR A 11 -21.33 -3.99 1.47
CA THR A 11 -22.61 -3.96 0.74
C THR A 11 -23.06 -5.36 0.32
N GLU A 12 -24.37 -5.55 0.10
CA GLU A 12 -24.88 -6.85 -0.37
C GLU A 12 -24.27 -7.26 -1.71
N GLN A 13 -23.98 -6.32 -2.61
CA GLN A 13 -23.51 -6.67 -3.95
C GLN A 13 -22.07 -7.23 -3.95
N ASN A 14 -21.15 -6.64 -3.17
CA ASN A 14 -19.85 -7.23 -2.88
C ASN A 14 -19.99 -8.59 -2.16
N LEU A 15 -20.99 -8.69 -1.28
CA LEU A 15 -21.24 -9.89 -0.51
C LEU A 15 -21.73 -11.04 -1.43
N LEU A 16 -22.63 -10.74 -2.37
CA LEU A 16 -23.08 -11.61 -3.46
C LEU A 16 -21.92 -12.00 -4.39
N LEU A 17 -21.00 -11.08 -4.67
CA LEU A 17 -19.76 -11.35 -5.39
C LEU A 17 -18.85 -12.33 -4.60
N ALA A 18 -18.75 -12.22 -3.28
CA ALA A 18 -18.08 -13.20 -2.42
C ALA A 18 -18.76 -14.59 -2.51
N LYS A 19 -20.10 -14.66 -2.47
CA LYS A 19 -20.90 -15.89 -2.72
C LYS A 19 -20.57 -16.52 -4.07
N LYS A 20 -20.40 -15.69 -5.11
CA LYS A 20 -20.15 -16.07 -6.50
C LYS A 20 -18.75 -16.64 -6.65
N ILE A 21 -17.72 -15.92 -6.20
CA ILE A 21 -16.32 -16.37 -6.16
C ILE A 21 -16.21 -17.67 -5.37
N GLN A 22 -16.82 -17.72 -4.19
CA GLN A 22 -16.90 -18.94 -3.40
C GLN A 22 -17.55 -20.09 -4.18
N THR A 23 -18.73 -19.89 -4.78
CA THR A 23 -19.45 -20.98 -5.49
C THR A 23 -18.65 -21.48 -6.70
N GLN A 24 -17.92 -20.60 -7.38
CA GLN A 24 -16.95 -20.97 -8.41
C GLN A 24 -15.80 -21.80 -7.82
N TRP A 25 -15.17 -21.36 -6.72
CA TRP A 25 -14.12 -22.10 -6.02
C TRP A 25 -14.58 -23.48 -5.55
N LYS A 26 -15.81 -23.60 -5.02
CA LYS A 26 -16.40 -24.89 -4.65
C LYS A 26 -16.56 -25.82 -5.86
N LYS A 27 -17.03 -25.28 -6.99
CA LYS A 27 -17.13 -26.02 -8.26
C LYS A 27 -15.76 -26.45 -8.80
N SER A 28 -14.68 -25.78 -8.38
CA SER A 28 -13.28 -26.18 -8.61
C SER A 28 -12.68 -27.04 -7.49
N GLY A 29 -13.44 -27.45 -6.47
CA GLY A 29 -13.04 -28.43 -5.44
C GLY A 29 -12.78 -27.88 -4.03
N LEU A 30 -13.60 -26.94 -3.52
CA LEU A 30 -13.44 -26.24 -2.22
C LEU A 30 -14.77 -26.06 -1.42
N ASP A 31 -14.77 -25.28 -0.32
CA ASP A 31 -15.57 -25.55 0.91
C ASP A 31 -16.88 -24.74 1.22
N SER A 32 -16.85 -23.67 2.03
CA SER A 32 -18.01 -23.23 2.86
C SER A 32 -18.12 -21.72 3.19
N ALA A 33 -19.33 -21.13 3.18
CA ALA A 33 -19.80 -19.86 3.82
C ALA A 33 -21.22 -19.40 3.33
N LYS A 34 -21.74 -18.25 3.84
CA LYS A 34 -22.97 -17.45 3.48
C LYS A 34 -22.85 -15.96 3.97
N LEU A 35 -23.91 -15.10 3.89
CA LEU A 35 -23.89 -13.60 3.65
C LEU A 35 -25.06 -12.72 4.26
N ILE A 36 -24.96 -11.35 4.32
CA ILE A 36 -25.97 -10.19 4.13
C ILE A 36 -25.42 -8.82 4.74
N PHE A 37 -25.69 -7.51 4.43
CA PHE A 37 -26.42 -6.56 3.47
C PHE A 37 -26.34 -5.07 4.05
N ASN A 38 -26.38 -3.82 3.49
CA ASN A 38 -26.26 -3.01 2.22
C ASN A 38 -25.78 -1.53 2.62
N THR A 39 -25.81 -0.33 1.96
CA THR A 39 -26.59 0.44 0.92
C THR A 39 -25.82 1.76 0.44
N SER A 40 -26.43 2.81 -0.18
CA SER A 40 -25.75 3.95 -0.93
C SER A 40 -26.36 5.40 -0.96
N TYR A 41 -25.70 6.33 -1.69
CA TYR A 41 -26.09 7.67 -2.26
C TYR A 41 -25.29 7.89 -3.59
N HIS A 42 -25.40 8.93 -4.45
CA HIS A 42 -25.10 8.80 -5.92
C HIS A 42 -24.02 9.69 -6.66
N GLU A 43 -23.56 9.26 -7.86
CA GLU A 43 -22.74 9.95 -8.92
C GLU A 43 -23.35 9.56 -10.30
N PRO A 44 -23.37 10.39 -11.37
CA PRO A 44 -23.93 10.00 -12.67
C PRO A 44 -23.22 8.77 -13.29
N PRO A 45 -23.97 7.73 -13.70
CA PRO A 45 -23.41 6.51 -14.28
C PRO A 45 -22.85 6.72 -15.70
N PRO A 46 -21.88 5.87 -16.15
CA PRO A 46 -21.49 5.75 -17.56
C PRO A 46 -22.65 5.33 -18.47
N ASP A 47 -22.52 5.65 -19.76
CA ASP A 47 -23.39 5.15 -20.85
C ASP A 47 -23.52 3.61 -20.76
N GLY A 48 -24.76 3.10 -20.80
CA GLY A 48 -25.10 1.68 -20.60
C GLY A 48 -25.30 1.25 -19.14
N TYR A 49 -25.04 2.12 -18.16
CA TYR A 49 -25.24 1.87 -16.72
C TYR A 49 -26.31 2.78 -16.09
N GLU A 50 -27.15 3.45 -16.89
CA GLU A 50 -28.13 4.46 -16.47
C GLU A 50 -29.15 3.93 -15.44
N ASN A 51 -29.38 2.61 -15.42
CA ASN A 51 -30.31 1.94 -14.53
C ASN A 51 -29.70 1.50 -13.18
N VAL A 52 -28.40 1.76 -12.93
CA VAL A 52 -27.69 1.31 -11.73
C VAL A 52 -27.88 2.29 -10.56
N LYS A 53 -28.75 1.93 -9.63
CA LYS A 53 -29.21 2.81 -8.53
C LYS A 53 -28.32 2.85 -7.29
N ASN A 54 -27.27 2.03 -7.22
CA ASN A 54 -26.47 1.81 -6.01
C ASN A 54 -24.99 2.26 -6.10
N ILE A 55 -24.61 3.03 -7.13
CA ILE A 55 -23.32 3.75 -7.15
C ILE A 55 -23.30 4.71 -5.96
N VAL A 56 -22.33 4.58 -5.05
CA VAL A 56 -22.00 5.45 -3.87
C VAL A 56 -21.55 6.86 -4.33
N PRO A 57 -21.69 7.99 -3.60
CA PRO A 57 -21.28 9.29 -4.14
C PRO A 57 -19.76 9.47 -4.03
N PRO A 58 -19.16 10.55 -4.58
CA PRO A 58 -17.79 10.91 -4.24
C PRO A 58 -17.71 11.32 -2.76
N TYR A 59 -16.88 10.61 -2.00
CA TYR A 59 -16.59 10.94 -0.60
C TYR A 59 -15.21 10.40 -0.20
N ASN A 60 -14.66 10.93 0.88
CA ASN A 60 -13.50 10.35 1.54
C ASN A 60 -13.96 9.63 2.81
N ALA A 61 -13.80 8.31 2.84
CA ALA A 61 -14.24 7.48 3.96
C ALA A 61 -13.46 7.80 5.24
N PHE A 62 -14.16 7.70 6.37
CA PHE A 62 -13.71 8.11 7.72
C PHE A 62 -13.49 9.61 7.92
N SER A 63 -13.78 10.48 6.94
CA SER A 63 -13.91 11.92 7.23
C SER A 63 -15.02 12.16 8.27
N PRO A 64 -14.76 12.94 9.33
CA PRO A 64 -15.76 13.29 10.34
C PRO A 64 -16.84 14.21 9.76
N GLN A 65 -17.93 14.37 10.51
CA GLN A 65 -18.98 15.31 10.16
C GLN A 65 -18.59 16.75 10.49
N GLY A 66 -19.14 17.71 9.75
CA GLY A 66 -19.01 19.13 10.06
C GLY A 66 -19.36 20.05 8.89
N THR A 67 -19.65 21.30 9.23
CA THR A 67 -19.96 22.37 8.26
C THR A 67 -19.01 23.58 8.38
N PRO A 68 -17.68 23.40 8.30
CA PRO A 68 -16.72 24.49 8.48
C PRO A 68 -16.81 25.51 7.35
N GLU A 69 -16.77 26.80 7.69
CA GLU A 69 -16.69 27.92 6.75
C GLU A 69 -15.39 28.71 6.95
N GLY A 70 -14.64 28.97 5.88
CA GLY A 70 -13.41 29.76 5.96
C GLY A 70 -12.88 30.24 4.62
N GLU A 71 -11.83 31.07 4.70
CA GLU A 71 -10.99 31.42 3.56
C GLU A 71 -10.32 30.16 3.01
N LEU A 72 -10.19 30.10 1.68
CA LEU A 72 -9.52 29.02 0.97
C LEU A 72 -8.01 29.29 0.87
N VAL A 73 -7.18 28.25 1.01
CA VAL A 73 -5.74 28.28 0.71
C VAL A 73 -5.38 27.08 -0.18
N TYR A 74 -4.67 27.30 -1.28
CA TYR A 74 -4.17 26.22 -2.14
C TYR A 74 -2.82 25.71 -1.63
N VAL A 75 -2.71 24.41 -1.39
CA VAL A 75 -1.56 23.78 -0.70
C VAL A 75 -0.84 22.74 -1.55
N ASN A 76 -0.88 22.89 -2.89
CA ASN A 76 -0.26 21.99 -3.86
C ASN A 76 -0.69 20.52 -3.65
N TYR A 77 0.26 19.61 -3.35
CA TYR A 77 -0.03 18.21 -3.07
C TYR A 77 -0.20 17.91 -1.58
N ALA A 78 -0.26 18.92 -0.70
CA ALA A 78 -0.36 18.79 0.76
C ALA A 78 0.72 17.90 1.40
N ARG A 79 1.94 17.89 0.81
CA ARG A 79 3.10 17.18 1.34
C ARG A 79 3.72 17.94 2.51
N THR A 80 4.61 17.30 3.27
CA THR A 80 5.26 17.95 4.42
C THR A 80 6.06 19.16 3.95
N GLU A 81 6.77 19.04 2.83
CA GLU A 81 7.50 20.11 2.15
C GLU A 81 6.59 21.22 1.58
N ASP A 82 5.36 20.90 1.15
CA ASP A 82 4.42 21.93 0.67
C ASP A 82 3.98 22.85 1.84
N PHE A 83 3.68 22.26 3.01
CA PHE A 83 3.34 23.03 4.21
C PHE A 83 4.55 23.76 4.83
N PHE A 84 5.74 23.15 4.80
CA PHE A 84 6.97 23.85 5.21
C PHE A 84 7.24 25.07 4.34
N LYS A 85 7.05 24.98 3.02
CA LYS A 85 7.20 26.13 2.12
C LYS A 85 6.19 27.24 2.43
N LEU A 86 4.92 26.88 2.65
CA LEU A 86 3.88 27.84 3.05
C LEU A 86 4.21 28.57 4.36
N GLU A 87 4.60 27.83 5.40
CA GLU A 87 4.89 28.39 6.72
C GLU A 87 6.21 29.17 6.76
N ARG A 88 7.31 28.57 6.27
CA ARG A 88 8.69 29.04 6.48
C ARG A 88 9.19 30.00 5.40
N GLU A 89 8.71 29.87 4.16
CA GLU A 89 9.15 30.71 3.03
C GLU A 89 8.09 31.74 2.62
N MET A 90 6.81 31.37 2.66
CA MET A 90 5.71 32.23 2.17
C MET A 90 4.92 32.96 3.26
N ASN A 91 5.15 32.65 4.54
CA ASN A 91 4.43 33.21 5.71
C ASN A 91 2.88 33.03 5.63
N ILE A 92 2.42 31.93 5.02
CA ILE A 92 1.00 31.60 4.85
C ILE A 92 0.51 30.70 5.99
N ASN A 93 -0.23 31.30 6.93
CA ASN A 93 -0.79 30.57 8.07
C ASN A 93 -2.12 29.86 7.71
N CYS A 94 -2.08 28.53 7.69
CA CYS A 94 -3.25 27.67 7.43
C CYS A 94 -4.22 27.53 8.62
N THR A 95 -3.90 28.09 9.80
CA THR A 95 -4.74 27.98 11.00
C THR A 95 -6.15 28.51 10.76
N GLY A 96 -7.14 27.64 10.96
CA GLY A 96 -8.56 27.98 10.79
C GLY A 96 -8.99 28.26 9.35
N LYS A 97 -8.15 27.94 8.35
CA LYS A 97 -8.46 28.00 6.91
C LYS A 97 -9.07 26.70 6.43
N ILE A 98 -9.74 26.72 5.28
CA ILE A 98 -10.00 25.50 4.49
C ILE A 98 -8.87 25.40 3.48
N VAL A 99 -8.23 24.24 3.37
CA VAL A 99 -7.17 24.02 2.38
C VAL A 99 -7.70 23.23 1.18
N ILE A 100 -7.21 23.52 -0.03
CA ILE A 100 -7.46 22.72 -1.23
C ILE A 100 -6.15 22.16 -1.76
N ALA A 101 -6.13 20.85 -2.01
CA ALA A 101 -4.95 20.12 -2.45
C ALA A 101 -5.29 19.20 -3.63
N ARG A 102 -4.35 19.07 -4.57
CA ARG A 102 -4.48 18.05 -5.61
C ARG A 102 -4.08 16.66 -5.09
N TYR A 103 -4.72 15.63 -5.62
CA TYR A 103 -4.34 14.24 -5.47
C TYR A 103 -2.95 13.96 -6.10
N GLY A 104 -2.42 12.74 -5.92
CA GLY A 104 -1.11 12.36 -6.44
C GLY A 104 0.07 12.66 -5.51
N LYS A 105 1.26 12.18 -5.91
CA LYS A 105 2.57 12.19 -5.20
C LYS A 105 2.62 11.45 -3.85
N ILE A 106 1.66 11.68 -2.95
CA ILE A 106 1.57 11.04 -1.63
C ILE A 106 0.17 10.50 -1.34
N PHE A 107 0.08 9.52 -0.43
CA PHE A 107 -1.19 8.96 0.02
C PHE A 107 -2.12 10.02 0.64
N ARG A 108 -3.42 9.91 0.34
CA ARG A 108 -4.42 10.92 0.71
C ARG A 108 -4.59 11.12 2.23
N GLY A 109 -4.44 10.08 3.05
CA GLY A 109 -4.40 10.24 4.51
C GLY A 109 -3.17 11.02 5.03
N ASN A 110 -2.02 10.98 4.32
CA ASN A 110 -0.87 11.84 4.65
C ASN A 110 -1.18 13.33 4.36
N LYS A 111 -1.92 13.64 3.29
CA LYS A 111 -2.38 15.00 2.97
C LYS A 111 -3.24 15.58 4.11
N VAL A 112 -4.18 14.77 4.60
CA VAL A 112 -5.10 15.15 5.70
C VAL A 112 -4.35 15.28 7.03
N LYS A 113 -3.46 14.33 7.36
CA LYS A 113 -2.53 14.42 8.51
C LYS A 113 -1.75 15.75 8.49
N ASN A 114 -1.17 16.11 7.35
CA ASN A 114 -0.37 17.33 7.22
C ASN A 114 -1.25 18.59 7.36
N ALA A 115 -2.45 18.61 6.78
CA ALA A 115 -3.41 19.71 6.94
C ALA A 115 -3.87 19.89 8.39
N MET A 116 -4.08 18.79 9.13
CA MET A 116 -4.39 18.81 10.57
C MET A 116 -3.22 19.39 11.39
N LEU A 117 -1.97 18.99 11.08
CA LEU A 117 -0.77 19.56 11.72
C LEU A 117 -0.62 21.07 11.43
N ALA A 118 -0.93 21.49 10.20
CA ALA A 118 -1.00 22.90 9.80
C ALA A 118 -2.27 23.64 10.31
N ARG A 119 -3.07 23.01 11.18
CA ARG A 119 -4.27 23.57 11.83
C ARG A 119 -5.36 24.08 10.88
N ALA A 120 -5.41 23.54 9.65
CA ALA A 120 -6.58 23.71 8.78
C ALA A 120 -7.82 23.10 9.46
N LYS A 121 -9.02 23.62 9.15
CA LYS A 121 -10.30 23.13 9.73
C LYS A 121 -11.16 22.34 8.76
N GLY A 122 -10.60 22.01 7.59
CA GLY A 122 -11.22 21.22 6.53
C GLY A 122 -10.30 21.18 5.31
N ILE A 123 -10.38 20.11 4.53
CA ILE A 123 -9.54 19.91 3.35
C ILE A 123 -10.34 19.39 2.15
N ILE A 124 -10.23 20.09 1.02
CA ILE A 124 -10.80 19.70 -0.27
C ILE A 124 -9.71 18.99 -1.08
N LEU A 125 -10.03 17.84 -1.66
CA LEU A 125 -9.13 17.08 -2.54
C LEU A 125 -9.67 17.09 -3.97
N TYR A 126 -8.82 17.26 -4.98
CA TYR A 126 -9.26 17.22 -6.38
C TYR A 126 -8.21 16.56 -7.30
N SER A 127 -8.64 16.02 -8.44
CA SER A 127 -7.76 15.39 -9.42
C SER A 127 -7.38 16.36 -10.53
N ASP A 128 -6.28 17.11 -10.36
CA ASP A 128 -5.80 18.06 -11.37
C ASP A 128 -5.48 17.36 -12.71
N PRO A 129 -5.88 17.91 -13.88
CA PRO A 129 -5.54 17.33 -15.17
C PRO A 129 -4.03 17.14 -15.41
N ALA A 130 -3.16 17.92 -14.74
CA ALA A 130 -1.70 17.73 -14.83
C ALA A 130 -1.22 16.38 -14.30
N ASP A 131 -1.99 15.75 -13.41
CA ASP A 131 -1.68 14.46 -12.79
C ASP A 131 -2.61 13.32 -13.29
N TYR A 132 -3.77 13.65 -13.86
CA TYR A 132 -4.84 12.68 -14.16
C TYR A 132 -5.38 12.72 -15.61
N SER A 133 -4.78 13.50 -16.51
CA SER A 133 -5.12 13.54 -17.94
C SER A 133 -3.87 13.47 -18.83
N ALA A 134 -3.76 12.40 -19.63
CA ALA A 134 -2.68 12.22 -20.59
C ALA A 134 -2.78 13.20 -21.79
N PRO A 135 -1.67 13.78 -22.27
CA PRO A 135 -1.68 14.69 -23.41
C PRO A 135 -2.30 14.07 -24.68
N GLY A 136 -3.15 14.84 -25.36
CA GLY A 136 -3.79 14.43 -26.62
C GLY A 136 -4.94 13.42 -26.51
N VAL A 137 -5.22 12.89 -25.31
CA VAL A 137 -6.28 11.90 -25.09
C VAL A 137 -7.61 12.59 -24.73
N GLN A 138 -8.73 12.10 -25.28
CA GLN A 138 -10.06 12.62 -24.92
C GLN A 138 -10.54 12.05 -23.57
N PRO A 139 -11.34 12.81 -22.79
CA PRO A 139 -12.01 12.26 -21.62
C PRO A 139 -12.96 11.10 -21.96
N TYR A 140 -13.20 10.23 -20.98
CA TYR A 140 -14.24 9.20 -21.07
C TYR A 140 -15.63 9.84 -21.33
N PRO A 141 -16.51 9.26 -22.17
CA PRO A 141 -16.40 7.95 -22.84
C PRO A 141 -15.62 7.92 -24.16
N LYS A 142 -15.17 9.06 -24.70
CA LYS A 142 -14.51 9.13 -26.02
C LYS A 142 -13.01 8.79 -26.00
N GLY A 143 -12.42 8.75 -24.82
CA GLY A 143 -11.08 8.22 -24.56
C GLY A 143 -10.99 7.76 -23.11
N TRP A 144 -9.79 7.79 -22.53
CA TRP A 144 -9.50 7.23 -21.21
C TRP A 144 -9.05 8.26 -20.18
N ASN A 145 -9.02 9.56 -20.53
CA ASN A 145 -8.75 10.62 -19.54
C ASN A 145 -9.92 10.79 -18.57
N LEU A 146 -9.61 11.28 -17.38
CA LEU A 146 -10.60 11.59 -16.35
C LEU A 146 -11.60 12.67 -16.85
N PRO A 147 -12.92 12.45 -16.75
CA PRO A 147 -13.91 13.52 -16.97
C PRO A 147 -13.86 14.58 -15.87
N GLY A 148 -14.05 15.86 -16.21
CA GLY A 148 -13.98 16.97 -15.24
C GLY A 148 -15.04 16.97 -14.14
N THR A 149 -16.10 16.17 -14.31
CA THR A 149 -17.15 15.90 -13.31
C THR A 149 -16.83 14.73 -12.38
N ALA A 150 -15.82 13.90 -12.70
CA ALA A 150 -15.50 12.70 -11.93
C ALA A 150 -14.53 13.02 -10.78
N ALA A 151 -14.77 12.43 -9.61
CA ALA A 151 -14.04 12.73 -8.38
C ALA A 151 -13.48 11.45 -7.72
N GLN A 152 -12.18 11.46 -7.41
CA GLN A 152 -11.49 10.30 -6.84
C GLN A 152 -11.91 10.10 -5.37
N ARG A 153 -12.48 8.92 -5.09
CA ARG A 153 -12.82 8.44 -3.74
C ARG A 153 -11.58 7.90 -3.01
N GLY A 154 -11.77 7.39 -1.80
CA GLY A 154 -10.70 6.75 -1.02
C GLY A 154 -10.79 7.05 0.47
N ASN A 155 -10.42 6.08 1.31
CA ASN A 155 -10.24 6.35 2.74
C ASN A 155 -9.12 7.37 2.99
N VAL A 156 -9.25 8.12 4.09
CA VAL A 156 -8.26 9.11 4.55
C VAL A 156 -7.66 8.76 5.92
N LEU A 157 -7.73 7.49 6.32
CA LEU A 157 -7.22 7.03 7.62
C LEU A 157 -5.70 7.11 7.72
N ASN A 158 -5.19 7.28 8.94
CA ASN A 158 -3.78 7.28 9.25
C ASN A 158 -3.30 6.01 10.01
N LEU A 159 -3.87 4.84 9.72
CA LEU A 159 -3.69 3.56 10.45
C LEU A 159 -2.25 3.16 10.82
N ASN A 160 -1.26 3.44 9.97
CA ASN A 160 0.15 3.02 10.15
C ASN A 160 0.32 1.50 10.38
N GLY A 161 -0.54 0.68 9.76
CA GLY A 161 -0.52 -0.79 9.81
C GLY A 161 -1.49 -1.43 10.82
N ALA A 162 -2.36 -0.66 11.48
CA ALA A 162 -3.13 -1.09 12.64
C ALA A 162 -4.43 -1.89 12.41
N GLY A 163 -4.84 -2.21 11.17
CA GLY A 163 -6.10 -2.94 10.91
C GLY A 163 -7.36 -2.09 11.09
N ASP A 164 -8.45 -2.68 11.62
CA ASP A 164 -9.66 -1.97 12.06
C ASP A 164 -9.26 -0.83 13.02
N PRO A 165 -9.63 0.44 12.76
CA PRO A 165 -9.41 1.55 13.69
C PRO A 165 -9.80 1.26 15.15
N LEU A 166 -10.72 0.33 15.39
CA LEU A 166 -11.26 0.02 16.71
C LEU A 166 -10.64 -1.20 17.40
N THR A 167 -9.88 -2.06 16.71
CA THR A 167 -9.29 -3.29 17.31
C THR A 167 -7.78 -3.48 17.04
N PRO A 168 -6.94 -2.44 17.19
CA PRO A 168 -5.54 -2.48 16.75
C PRO A 168 -4.72 -3.58 17.44
N GLY A 169 -4.27 -4.59 16.70
CA GLY A 169 -3.49 -5.72 17.21
C GLY A 169 -4.28 -6.97 17.59
N TYR A 170 -5.62 -6.96 17.45
CA TYR A 170 -6.50 -8.08 17.76
C TYR A 170 -7.66 -8.18 16.75
N PRO A 171 -7.93 -9.38 16.18
CA PRO A 171 -8.94 -9.52 15.14
C PRO A 171 -10.36 -9.14 15.60
N ALA A 172 -11.07 -8.39 14.76
CA ALA A 172 -12.39 -7.78 14.96
C ALA A 172 -13.58 -8.78 15.06
N LYS A 173 -13.47 -9.81 15.91
CA LYS A 173 -14.51 -10.82 16.19
C LYS A 173 -15.71 -10.21 16.93
N GLU A 174 -16.76 -11.03 17.05
CA GLU A 174 -18.04 -10.65 17.67
C GLU A 174 -17.91 -10.36 19.18
N TYR A 175 -16.90 -10.93 19.84
CA TYR A 175 -16.57 -10.71 21.26
C TYR A 175 -15.39 -9.76 21.48
N THR A 176 -14.74 -9.26 20.43
CA THR A 176 -13.52 -8.44 20.56
C THR A 176 -13.86 -7.07 21.12
N PHE A 177 -13.13 -6.65 22.16
CA PHE A 177 -13.18 -5.29 22.68
C PHE A 177 -12.85 -4.28 21.58
N ARG A 178 -13.68 -3.25 21.45
CA ARG A 178 -13.48 -2.14 20.51
C ARG A 178 -13.20 -0.86 21.29
N LEU A 179 -12.28 -0.06 20.78
CA LEU A 179 -12.16 1.35 21.15
C LEU A 179 -13.45 2.10 20.82
N ASP A 180 -13.71 3.19 21.54
CA ASP A 180 -14.77 4.12 21.16
C ASP A 180 -14.46 4.80 19.82
N VAL A 181 -15.50 5.11 19.04
CA VAL A 181 -15.36 5.59 17.66
C VAL A 181 -14.60 6.93 17.56
N GLU A 182 -14.61 7.71 18.64
CA GLU A 182 -13.87 8.98 18.76
C GLU A 182 -12.36 8.78 19.00
N GLU A 183 -11.97 7.64 19.58
CA GLU A 183 -10.57 7.24 19.83
C GLU A 183 -9.97 6.38 18.70
N GLY A 184 -10.77 6.01 17.69
CA GLY A 184 -10.39 5.07 16.63
C GLY A 184 -9.12 5.46 15.87
N VAL A 185 -8.20 4.51 15.71
CA VAL A 185 -6.82 4.73 15.28
C VAL A 185 -6.76 5.44 13.92
N GLY A 186 -6.20 6.65 13.93
CA GLY A 186 -5.92 7.41 12.71
C GLY A 186 -7.16 7.97 12.01
N ILE A 187 -8.32 8.02 12.66
CA ILE A 187 -9.49 8.76 12.17
C ILE A 187 -9.14 10.27 12.13
N PRO A 188 -9.34 10.98 11.00
CA PRO A 188 -9.06 12.40 10.91
C PRO A 188 -10.08 13.24 11.70
N GLN A 189 -9.63 14.40 12.19
CA GLN A 189 -10.42 15.29 13.05
C GLN A 189 -10.90 16.57 12.33
N ILE A 190 -10.79 16.60 10.99
CA ILE A 190 -11.30 17.70 10.14
C ILE A 190 -12.06 17.13 8.93
N PRO A 191 -13.15 17.77 8.48
CA PRO A 191 -13.88 17.31 7.30
C PRO A 191 -13.03 17.28 6.02
N VAL A 192 -13.22 16.24 5.21
CA VAL A 192 -12.52 15.97 3.95
C VAL A 192 -13.54 15.61 2.87
N HIS A 193 -13.41 16.20 1.68
CA HIS A 193 -14.29 15.89 0.55
C HIS A 193 -13.54 15.95 -0.79
N PRO A 194 -13.78 14.98 -1.71
CA PRO A 194 -13.21 14.99 -3.04
C PRO A 194 -14.14 15.69 -4.05
N ILE A 195 -13.57 16.47 -4.97
CA ILE A 195 -14.32 17.16 -6.04
C ILE A 195 -13.73 16.89 -7.44
N GLY A 196 -14.55 17.10 -8.47
CA GLY A 196 -14.12 17.06 -9.86
C GLY A 196 -13.26 18.29 -10.20
N TYR A 197 -12.46 18.18 -11.27
CA TYR A 197 -11.57 19.30 -11.64
C TYR A 197 -12.32 20.50 -12.24
N ASN A 198 -13.56 20.31 -12.72
CA ASN A 198 -14.44 21.44 -13.11
C ASN A 198 -14.79 22.31 -11.90
N ASP A 199 -15.15 21.68 -10.77
CA ASP A 199 -15.49 22.38 -9.52
C ASP A 199 -14.25 23.01 -8.89
N ALA A 200 -13.11 22.32 -8.98
CA ALA A 200 -11.82 22.87 -8.57
C ALA A 200 -11.43 24.11 -9.39
N GLU A 201 -11.71 24.15 -10.70
CA GLU A 201 -11.48 25.35 -11.52
C GLU A 201 -12.29 26.54 -11.00
N ILE A 202 -13.57 26.33 -10.65
CA ILE A 202 -14.44 27.39 -10.09
C ILE A 202 -13.86 27.94 -8.78
N LEU A 203 -13.39 27.06 -7.88
CA LEU A 203 -12.79 27.47 -6.60
C LEU A 203 -11.42 28.15 -6.76
N LEU A 204 -10.59 27.71 -7.71
CA LEU A 204 -9.22 28.23 -7.89
C LEU A 204 -9.16 29.48 -8.78
N ARG A 205 -10.16 29.73 -9.64
CA ARG A 205 -10.16 30.86 -10.61
C ARG A 205 -10.06 32.24 -9.97
N TYR A 206 -10.72 32.43 -8.83
CA TYR A 206 -10.78 33.71 -8.12
C TYR A 206 -9.90 33.74 -6.86
N LEU A 207 -9.06 32.71 -6.65
CA LEU A 207 -8.20 32.59 -5.48
C LEU A 207 -7.16 33.74 -5.45
N GLY A 208 -7.05 34.37 -4.29
CA GLY A 208 -6.30 35.60 -4.06
C GLY A 208 -4.90 35.37 -3.49
N GLY A 209 -4.38 36.38 -2.80
CA GLY A 209 -3.08 36.31 -2.13
C GLY A 209 -1.90 36.23 -3.09
N THR A 210 -0.86 35.49 -2.71
CA THR A 210 0.39 35.39 -3.46
C THR A 210 0.28 34.48 -4.69
N ALA A 211 1.09 34.78 -5.70
CA ALA A 211 1.30 33.90 -6.85
C ALA A 211 1.93 32.55 -6.42
N PRO A 212 1.77 31.47 -7.19
CA PRO A 212 2.46 30.21 -6.91
C PRO A 212 3.99 30.42 -6.89
N PRO A 213 4.72 29.82 -5.93
CA PRO A 213 6.13 30.14 -5.69
C PRO A 213 7.09 29.60 -6.76
N ASP A 214 6.66 28.59 -7.52
CA ASP A 214 7.39 28.00 -8.65
C ASP A 214 6.42 27.20 -9.55
N GLU A 215 6.85 26.80 -10.74
CA GLU A 215 6.01 26.08 -11.70
C GLU A 215 5.52 24.71 -11.18
N SER A 216 6.20 24.08 -10.22
CA SER A 216 5.77 22.79 -9.65
C SER A 216 4.51 22.90 -8.77
N TRP A 217 4.08 24.12 -8.45
CA TRP A 217 2.81 24.41 -7.80
C TRP A 217 1.65 24.57 -8.78
N LYS A 218 1.89 24.80 -10.07
CA LYS A 218 0.83 24.89 -11.07
C LYS A 218 0.36 23.51 -11.53
N GLY A 219 -0.89 23.43 -11.95
CA GLY A 219 -1.48 22.28 -12.64
C GLY A 219 -1.83 22.64 -14.09
N SER A 220 -2.90 22.06 -14.63
CA SER A 220 -3.34 22.27 -16.02
C SER A 220 -4.77 22.82 -16.17
N LEU A 221 -5.35 23.36 -15.09
CA LEU A 221 -6.59 24.15 -15.14
C LEU A 221 -6.34 25.58 -15.63
N LYS A 222 -7.38 26.25 -16.13
CA LYS A 222 -7.30 27.61 -16.69
C LYS A 222 -7.38 28.69 -15.59
N VAL A 223 -6.47 28.61 -14.62
CA VAL A 223 -6.42 29.45 -13.41
C VAL A 223 -4.99 29.85 -13.07
N ASN A 224 -4.83 30.90 -12.24
CA ASN A 224 -3.50 31.43 -11.89
C ASN A 224 -2.73 30.58 -10.85
N TYR A 225 -3.40 29.64 -10.18
CA TYR A 225 -2.85 28.84 -9.06
C TYR A 225 -2.26 29.70 -7.91
N ASN A 226 -2.83 30.88 -7.68
CA ASN A 226 -2.53 31.70 -6.50
C ASN A 226 -2.80 30.91 -5.21
N ILE A 227 -2.13 31.28 -4.12
CA ILE A 227 -2.12 30.51 -2.88
C ILE A 227 -3.28 30.83 -1.94
N GLY A 228 -3.85 32.03 -2.02
CA GLY A 228 -4.71 32.59 -0.97
C GLY A 228 -3.89 33.24 0.16
N PRO A 229 -4.48 33.48 1.34
CA PRO A 229 -5.84 33.11 1.73
C PRO A 229 -6.92 33.98 1.07
N GLY A 230 -8.10 33.39 0.84
CA GLY A 230 -9.29 34.11 0.40
C GLY A 230 -9.29 34.47 -1.08
N PHE A 231 -10.37 35.10 -1.55
CA PHE A 231 -10.57 35.45 -2.97
C PHE A 231 -10.19 36.91 -3.26
N ILE A 232 -10.08 37.28 -4.54
CA ILE A 232 -9.80 38.64 -5.01
C ILE A 232 -10.97 39.26 -5.80
N GLY A 233 -10.94 40.59 -5.94
CA GLY A 233 -11.95 41.34 -6.68
C GLY A 233 -13.32 41.32 -6.00
N HIS A 234 -14.38 41.21 -6.80
CA HIS A 234 -15.78 41.23 -6.31
C HIS A 234 -16.11 40.11 -5.31
N ASP A 235 -15.38 39.00 -5.33
CA ASP A 235 -15.65 37.84 -4.47
C ASP A 235 -14.80 37.80 -3.20
N SER A 236 -13.99 38.83 -2.94
CA SER A 236 -13.06 38.92 -1.80
C SER A 236 -13.69 38.80 -0.41
N PHE A 237 -14.99 39.09 -0.26
CA PHE A 237 -15.72 38.88 1.00
C PHE A 237 -16.25 37.43 1.18
N ARG A 238 -16.18 36.59 0.14
CA ARG A 238 -16.71 35.22 0.18
C ARG A 238 -15.76 34.26 0.89
N LYS A 239 -16.36 33.17 1.37
CA LYS A 239 -15.67 32.05 2.01
C LYS A 239 -16.18 30.75 1.39
N VAL A 240 -15.38 29.71 1.47
CA VAL A 240 -15.82 28.34 1.18
C VAL A 240 -16.50 27.78 2.43
N ARG A 241 -17.56 27.00 2.24
CA ARG A 241 -18.19 26.21 3.31
C ARG A 241 -18.28 24.77 2.85
N MET A 242 -17.74 23.85 3.64
CA MET A 242 -17.91 22.40 3.42
C MET A 242 -19.20 21.94 4.11
N HIS A 243 -19.80 20.85 3.62
CA HIS A 243 -20.92 20.17 4.27
C HIS A 243 -20.69 18.66 4.20
N VAL A 244 -20.19 18.07 5.29
CA VAL A 244 -19.86 16.64 5.35
C VAL A 244 -20.66 15.99 6.49
N HIS A 245 -21.40 14.93 6.15
CA HIS A 245 -22.28 14.19 7.06
C HIS A 245 -22.11 12.67 6.91
N ASN A 246 -20.87 12.22 6.71
CA ASN A 246 -20.52 10.80 6.62
C ASN A 246 -20.83 10.08 7.96
N ILE A 247 -21.11 8.78 7.89
CA ILE A 247 -21.43 7.96 9.07
C ILE A 247 -20.42 6.82 9.15
N ASN A 248 -19.61 6.80 10.22
CA ASN A 248 -18.79 5.65 10.58
C ASN A 248 -19.70 4.59 11.23
N LYS A 249 -19.63 3.34 10.76
CA LYS A 249 -20.49 2.26 11.25
C LYS A 249 -19.78 0.90 11.19
N ILE A 250 -19.75 0.19 12.32
CA ILE A 250 -19.29 -1.20 12.40
C ILE A 250 -20.13 -2.04 11.43
N THR A 251 -19.46 -2.64 10.45
CA THR A 251 -20.08 -3.35 9.33
C THR A 251 -19.34 -4.67 9.12
N ARG A 252 -20.08 -5.75 8.81
CA ARG A 252 -19.47 -7.08 8.66
C ARG A 252 -18.82 -7.23 7.29
N ILE A 253 -17.54 -7.58 7.28
CA ILE A 253 -16.72 -7.82 6.08
C ILE A 253 -16.44 -9.33 5.93
N TYR A 254 -16.18 -9.77 4.71
CA TYR A 254 -16.17 -11.18 4.33
C TYR A 254 -15.01 -11.51 3.38
N ASN A 255 -13.91 -11.98 3.94
CA ASN A 255 -12.86 -12.66 3.18
C ASN A 255 -13.35 -14.01 2.67
N VAL A 256 -12.93 -14.42 1.47
CA VAL A 256 -13.06 -15.81 1.00
C VAL A 256 -11.68 -16.45 1.01
N ILE A 257 -11.50 -17.52 1.79
CA ILE A 257 -10.24 -18.28 1.88
C ILE A 257 -10.46 -19.66 1.26
N GLY A 258 -9.54 -20.10 0.40
CA GLY A 258 -9.50 -21.44 -0.21
C GLY A 258 -8.12 -22.07 -0.01
N THR A 259 -8.02 -23.40 0.10
CA THR A 259 -6.75 -24.07 0.41
C THR A 259 -6.50 -25.32 -0.43
N ILE A 260 -5.29 -25.42 -1.00
CA ILE A 260 -4.76 -26.67 -1.55
C ILE A 260 -3.71 -27.18 -0.58
N ARG A 261 -4.11 -28.08 0.34
CA ARG A 261 -3.19 -28.72 1.29
C ARG A 261 -2.02 -29.43 0.59
N GLY A 262 -0.80 -29.15 1.05
CA GLY A 262 0.43 -29.72 0.52
C GLY A 262 0.57 -31.22 0.75
N SER A 263 1.33 -31.89 -0.11
CA SER A 263 1.56 -33.33 -0.12
C SER A 263 2.72 -33.78 0.77
N VAL A 264 3.71 -32.92 1.02
CA VAL A 264 4.94 -33.25 1.78
C VAL A 264 5.15 -32.29 2.95
N GLU A 265 4.96 -30.99 2.73
CA GLU A 265 5.11 -29.92 3.70
C GLU A 265 3.77 -29.17 3.88
N PRO A 266 2.70 -29.83 4.35
CA PRO A 266 1.38 -29.21 4.52
C PRO A 266 1.38 -28.07 5.55
N ASP A 267 2.43 -27.98 6.38
CA ASP A 267 2.68 -26.95 7.39
C ASP A 267 3.52 -25.77 6.86
N ARG A 268 3.79 -25.69 5.56
CA ARG A 268 4.38 -24.52 4.90
C ARG A 268 3.37 -23.91 3.93
N TYR A 269 3.22 -22.59 3.96
CA TYR A 269 2.17 -21.87 3.23
C TYR A 269 2.74 -20.95 2.15
N VAL A 270 2.20 -21.05 0.92
CA VAL A 270 2.36 -20.04 -0.13
C VAL A 270 1.00 -19.40 -0.35
N ILE A 271 0.92 -18.08 -0.21
CA ILE A 271 -0.35 -17.35 -0.19
C ILE A 271 -0.47 -16.51 -1.46
N LEU A 272 -1.58 -16.64 -2.20
CA LEU A 272 -1.96 -15.74 -3.29
C LEU A 272 -3.23 -14.99 -2.88
N GLY A 273 -3.11 -13.71 -2.58
CA GLY A 273 -4.21 -12.89 -2.06
C GLY A 273 -4.45 -11.63 -2.90
N GLY A 274 -5.71 -11.21 -3.03
CA GLY A 274 -6.11 -9.94 -3.66
C GLY A 274 -7.48 -9.50 -3.16
N HIS A 275 -7.77 -8.20 -3.16
CA HIS A 275 -9.08 -7.71 -2.72
C HIS A 275 -10.16 -7.82 -3.79
N ARG A 276 -11.37 -7.44 -3.41
CA ARG A 276 -12.61 -7.66 -4.19
C ARG A 276 -13.61 -6.53 -4.02
N ASP A 277 -13.61 -5.85 -2.87
CA ASP A 277 -14.29 -4.57 -2.71
C ASP A 277 -13.64 -3.51 -3.61
N SER A 278 -14.46 -2.59 -4.13
CA SER A 278 -14.01 -1.40 -4.85
C SER A 278 -14.96 -0.23 -4.59
N TRP A 279 -14.54 1.01 -4.82
CA TRP A 279 -15.43 2.17 -4.69
C TRP A 279 -16.72 2.09 -5.51
N VAL A 280 -16.67 1.54 -6.73
CA VAL A 280 -17.84 1.42 -7.62
C VAL A 280 -17.81 0.07 -8.36
N PHE A 281 -17.55 0.05 -9.68
CA PHE A 281 -17.52 -1.16 -10.53
C PHE A 281 -16.13 -1.83 -10.59
N GLY A 282 -15.12 -1.20 -9.98
CA GLY A 282 -13.76 -1.71 -9.84
C GLY A 282 -13.06 -2.23 -11.10
N GLY A 283 -13.29 -1.61 -12.26
CA GLY A 283 -12.93 -2.19 -13.57
C GLY A 283 -11.46 -2.58 -13.76
N ILE A 284 -10.53 -1.82 -13.15
CA ILE A 284 -9.12 -2.19 -13.00
C ILE A 284 -8.90 -2.65 -11.55
N ASP A 285 -9.11 -1.73 -10.62
CA ASP A 285 -8.90 -1.83 -9.18
C ASP A 285 -10.17 -2.36 -8.47
N PRO A 286 -10.18 -3.57 -7.89
CA PRO A 286 -9.21 -4.66 -8.00
C PRO A 286 -9.59 -5.69 -9.06
N THR A 287 -10.69 -5.50 -9.80
CA THR A 287 -11.37 -6.61 -10.50
C THR A 287 -10.54 -7.22 -11.62
N SER A 288 -9.58 -6.48 -12.19
CA SER A 288 -8.58 -7.03 -13.11
C SER A 288 -7.64 -8.02 -12.41
N GLY A 289 -7.25 -7.73 -11.16
CA GLY A 289 -6.48 -8.61 -10.29
C GLY A 289 -7.28 -9.79 -9.74
N ALA A 290 -8.53 -9.57 -9.34
CA ALA A 290 -9.44 -10.62 -8.91
C ALA A 290 -9.76 -11.61 -10.05
N SER A 291 -9.88 -11.12 -11.29
CA SER A 291 -10.05 -11.99 -12.47
C SER A 291 -8.81 -12.85 -12.75
N VAL A 292 -7.61 -12.28 -12.59
CA VAL A 292 -6.35 -13.03 -12.64
C VAL A 292 -6.29 -14.11 -11.54
N LEU A 293 -6.67 -13.77 -10.30
CA LEU A 293 -6.77 -14.73 -9.19
C LEU A 293 -7.70 -15.91 -9.53
N GLN A 294 -8.87 -15.65 -10.14
CA GLN A 294 -9.78 -16.73 -10.55
C GLN A 294 -9.20 -17.68 -11.59
N GLU A 295 -8.47 -17.20 -12.60
CA GLU A 295 -7.89 -18.11 -13.61
C GLU A 295 -6.69 -18.89 -13.05
N VAL A 296 -5.89 -18.29 -12.18
CA VAL A 296 -4.83 -19.02 -11.46
C VAL A 296 -5.43 -20.14 -10.60
N VAL A 297 -6.48 -19.86 -9.81
CA VAL A 297 -7.20 -20.88 -9.01
C VAL A 297 -7.77 -21.98 -9.90
N GLN A 298 -8.40 -21.64 -11.04
CA GLN A 298 -8.92 -22.63 -11.98
C GLN A 298 -7.81 -23.46 -12.63
N SER A 299 -6.65 -22.87 -12.93
CA SER A 299 -5.49 -23.58 -13.48
C SER A 299 -4.94 -24.62 -12.48
N PHE A 300 -4.74 -24.23 -11.22
CA PHE A 300 -4.38 -25.18 -10.16
C PHE A 300 -5.46 -26.25 -9.94
N GLY A 301 -6.75 -25.92 -10.09
CA GLY A 301 -7.85 -26.89 -10.10
C GLY A 301 -7.74 -27.93 -11.23
N LYS A 302 -7.35 -27.50 -12.45
CA LYS A 302 -7.08 -28.38 -13.60
C LYS A 302 -5.84 -29.27 -13.40
N LEU A 303 -4.86 -28.85 -12.60
CA LEU A 303 -3.74 -29.71 -12.18
C LEU A 303 -4.19 -30.76 -11.15
N MET A 304 -4.96 -30.34 -10.13
CA MET A 304 -5.49 -31.26 -9.12
C MET A 304 -6.39 -32.35 -9.70
N SER A 305 -7.23 -32.04 -10.71
CA SER A 305 -8.08 -33.05 -11.38
C SER A 305 -7.29 -34.07 -12.19
N ARG A 306 -5.98 -33.85 -12.40
CA ARG A 306 -5.02 -34.80 -13.00
C ARG A 306 -4.14 -35.50 -11.96
N GLY A 307 -4.44 -35.35 -10.66
CA GLY A 307 -3.74 -36.01 -9.55
C GLY A 307 -2.54 -35.26 -8.98
N TRP A 308 -2.16 -34.10 -9.52
CA TRP A 308 -1.07 -33.28 -8.94
C TRP A 308 -1.50 -32.67 -7.60
N ARG A 309 -0.55 -32.60 -6.66
CA ARG A 309 -0.68 -31.88 -5.38
C ARG A 309 0.64 -31.17 -5.08
N PRO A 310 0.61 -29.88 -4.72
CA PRO A 310 1.83 -29.12 -4.43
C PRO A 310 2.55 -29.71 -3.22
N ARG A 311 3.88 -29.62 -3.20
CA ARG A 311 4.71 -30.01 -2.06
C ARG A 311 4.27 -29.29 -0.77
N ARG A 312 4.06 -27.97 -0.83
CA ARG A 312 3.61 -27.07 0.24
C ARG A 312 2.13 -26.74 0.11
N THR A 313 1.49 -26.26 1.18
CA THR A 313 0.09 -25.82 1.11
C THR A 313 -0.02 -24.47 0.39
N ILE A 314 -0.92 -24.37 -0.59
CA ILE A 314 -1.28 -23.10 -1.23
C ILE A 314 -2.55 -22.56 -0.55
N ILE A 315 -2.56 -21.27 -0.20
CA ILE A 315 -3.72 -20.54 0.32
C ILE A 315 -4.12 -19.47 -0.69
N PHE A 316 -5.37 -19.47 -1.12
CA PHE A 316 -5.96 -18.42 -1.96
C PHE A 316 -6.86 -17.54 -1.11
N ALA A 317 -6.76 -16.22 -1.27
CA ALA A 317 -7.54 -15.25 -0.50
C ALA A 317 -8.16 -14.17 -1.38
N SER A 318 -9.48 -14.00 -1.26
CA SER A 318 -10.21 -12.83 -1.76
C SER A 318 -10.55 -11.94 -0.56
N TRP A 319 -9.76 -10.90 -0.36
CA TRP A 319 -9.90 -9.94 0.73
C TRP A 319 -11.12 -9.02 0.53
N ASP A 320 -11.54 -8.39 1.62
CA ASP A 320 -12.64 -7.42 1.68
C ASP A 320 -12.22 -6.21 2.52
N ALA A 321 -12.86 -5.06 2.30
CA ALA A 321 -12.53 -3.77 2.92
C ALA A 321 -11.05 -3.36 2.82
N GLU A 322 -10.37 -3.66 1.71
CA GLU A 322 -9.05 -3.10 1.41
C GLU A 322 -9.15 -1.58 1.26
N GLU A 323 -10.14 -1.11 0.51
CA GLU A 323 -10.33 0.30 0.14
C GLU A 323 -10.58 1.19 1.38
N PHE A 324 -10.93 0.55 2.50
CA PHE A 324 -11.20 1.15 3.80
C PHE A 324 -10.00 1.10 4.76
N GLY A 325 -8.86 0.52 4.36
CA GLY A 325 -7.61 0.55 5.13
C GLY A 325 -6.83 -0.77 5.24
N LEU A 326 -6.87 -1.64 4.22
CA LEU A 326 -6.34 -3.02 4.25
C LEU A 326 -7.09 -3.95 5.22
N LEU A 327 -8.33 -3.62 5.60
CA LEU A 327 -8.95 -4.17 6.82
C LEU A 327 -9.04 -5.70 6.78
N GLY A 328 -9.71 -6.30 5.78
CA GLY A 328 -9.92 -7.75 5.76
C GLY A 328 -8.63 -8.57 5.70
N SER A 329 -7.58 -8.10 5.02
CA SER A 329 -6.29 -8.80 4.98
C SER A 329 -5.53 -8.66 6.30
N THR A 330 -5.56 -7.48 6.95
CA THR A 330 -4.96 -7.27 8.27
C THR A 330 -5.68 -8.05 9.37
N GLU A 331 -7.01 -7.97 9.48
CA GLU A 331 -7.80 -8.69 10.49
C GLU A 331 -7.57 -10.21 10.44
N TRP A 332 -7.45 -10.78 9.23
CA TRP A 332 -7.14 -12.19 9.06
C TRP A 332 -5.68 -12.51 9.41
N ALA A 333 -4.74 -11.60 9.12
CA ALA A 333 -3.34 -11.75 9.51
C ALA A 333 -3.15 -11.68 11.02
N GLU A 334 -3.91 -10.85 11.74
CA GLU A 334 -3.88 -10.77 13.20
C GLU A 334 -4.46 -12.02 13.87
N GLU A 335 -5.62 -12.52 13.39
CA GLU A 335 -6.17 -13.81 13.83
C GLU A 335 -5.18 -14.96 13.66
N ASN A 336 -4.53 -15.02 12.48
CA ASN A 336 -3.70 -16.16 12.11
C ASN A 336 -2.22 -15.93 12.40
N VAL A 337 -1.83 -14.85 13.08
CA VAL A 337 -0.43 -14.39 13.22
C VAL A 337 0.51 -15.48 13.69
N LYS A 338 0.10 -16.28 14.68
CA LYS A 338 0.89 -17.38 15.25
C LYS A 338 1.10 -18.56 14.29
N SER A 339 0.23 -18.72 13.30
CA SER A 339 0.39 -19.71 12.23
C SER A 339 1.22 -19.11 11.08
N LEU A 340 0.93 -17.88 10.68
CA LEU A 340 1.56 -17.20 9.54
C LEU A 340 3.04 -16.88 9.79
N GLN A 341 3.39 -16.43 11.00
CA GLN A 341 4.77 -16.08 11.34
C GLN A 341 5.71 -17.30 11.20
N GLU A 342 5.24 -18.49 11.61
CA GLU A 342 6.01 -19.75 11.68
C GLU A 342 5.96 -20.62 10.40
N ARG A 343 5.04 -20.34 9.46
CA ARG A 343 4.72 -21.26 8.34
C ARG A 343 4.68 -20.63 6.96
N SER A 344 4.50 -19.32 6.84
CA SER A 344 4.33 -18.69 5.52
C SER A 344 5.67 -18.50 4.81
N VAL A 345 5.88 -19.22 3.71
CA VAL A 345 7.03 -19.05 2.82
C VAL A 345 6.95 -17.70 2.12
N ALA A 346 5.82 -17.39 1.49
CA ALA A 346 5.64 -16.15 0.72
C ALA A 346 4.17 -15.72 0.64
N TYR A 347 3.97 -14.42 0.41
CA TYR A 347 2.69 -13.82 -0.01
C TYR A 347 2.89 -13.16 -1.38
N ILE A 348 2.02 -13.50 -2.33
CA ILE A 348 1.97 -12.93 -3.69
C ILE A 348 0.66 -12.14 -3.77
N ASN A 349 0.75 -10.85 -4.15
CA ASN A 349 -0.44 -10.00 -4.27
C ASN A 349 -1.08 -10.14 -5.66
N SER A 350 -2.41 -10.15 -5.71
CA SER A 350 -3.24 -10.19 -6.93
C SER A 350 -4.38 -9.18 -6.93
N ASP A 351 -4.08 -7.97 -6.45
CA ASP A 351 -4.73 -6.72 -6.86
C ASP A 351 -4.48 -6.42 -8.37
N SER A 352 -5.00 -5.33 -8.90
CA SER A 352 -4.75 -4.66 -10.18
C SER A 352 -3.68 -5.31 -11.08
N SER A 353 -4.10 -5.74 -12.27
CA SER A 353 -3.23 -6.41 -13.25
C SER A 353 -2.94 -5.57 -14.49
N ILE A 354 -3.53 -4.38 -14.62
CA ILE A 354 -3.39 -3.50 -15.80
C ILE A 354 -3.57 -2.00 -15.47
N GLU A 355 -2.54 -1.38 -14.87
CA GLU A 355 -2.48 0.09 -14.67
C GLU A 355 -2.03 0.86 -15.93
N GLY A 356 -1.38 0.18 -16.88
CA GLY A 356 -0.85 0.76 -18.11
C GLY A 356 -0.35 -0.31 -19.08
N ASN A 357 -0.09 0.06 -20.33
CA ASN A 357 0.26 -0.89 -21.41
C ASN A 357 1.76 -0.92 -21.79
N TYR A 358 2.60 -0.10 -21.17
CA TYR A 358 3.99 0.12 -21.60
C TYR A 358 4.96 -1.04 -21.28
N THR A 359 5.02 -1.49 -20.03
CA THR A 359 5.91 -2.58 -19.60
C THR A 359 5.42 -3.20 -18.28
N LEU A 360 6.02 -4.34 -17.90
CA LEU A 360 5.78 -4.99 -16.61
C LEU A 360 6.42 -4.20 -15.46
N ARG A 361 5.69 -4.04 -14.37
CA ARG A 361 6.19 -3.58 -13.07
C ARG A 361 6.20 -4.75 -12.07
N VAL A 362 7.25 -4.87 -11.26
CA VAL A 362 7.30 -5.81 -10.13
C VAL A 362 7.97 -5.14 -8.93
N ASP A 363 7.29 -5.17 -7.78
CA ASP A 363 7.82 -4.77 -6.48
C ASP A 363 7.85 -6.02 -5.58
N CYS A 364 9.02 -6.38 -5.03
CA CYS A 364 9.19 -7.59 -4.21
C CYS A 364 10.44 -7.53 -3.31
N THR A 365 10.54 -8.44 -2.33
CA THR A 365 11.77 -8.66 -1.53
C THR A 365 12.93 -9.10 -2.43
N PRO A 366 14.18 -8.67 -2.15
CA PRO A 366 15.36 -9.13 -2.87
C PRO A 366 15.50 -10.65 -2.97
N LEU A 367 14.94 -11.41 -2.02
CA LEU A 367 14.95 -12.88 -2.07
C LEU A 367 14.30 -13.44 -3.36
N LEU A 368 13.38 -12.70 -3.97
CA LEU A 368 12.63 -13.12 -5.16
C LEU A 368 13.23 -12.63 -6.49
N TYR A 369 14.25 -11.78 -6.49
CA TYR A 369 14.74 -11.11 -7.72
C TYR A 369 15.12 -12.10 -8.82
N GLN A 370 15.92 -13.13 -8.52
CA GLN A 370 16.30 -14.15 -9.51
C GLN A 370 15.12 -15.02 -9.99
N LEU A 371 14.16 -15.34 -9.12
CA LEU A 371 12.97 -16.11 -9.49
C LEU A 371 12.07 -15.29 -10.45
N VAL A 372 11.81 -14.02 -10.12
CA VAL A 372 11.06 -13.10 -10.98
C VAL A 372 11.78 -12.91 -12.33
N TYR A 373 13.09 -12.73 -12.32
CA TYR A 373 13.88 -12.52 -13.54
C TYR A 373 13.96 -13.78 -14.43
N LYS A 374 13.95 -14.99 -13.85
CA LYS A 374 13.76 -16.24 -14.58
C LYS A 374 12.37 -16.26 -15.23
N LEU A 375 11.31 -16.17 -14.42
CA LEU A 375 9.94 -16.37 -14.87
C LEU A 375 9.49 -15.32 -15.90
N THR A 376 9.96 -14.08 -15.80
CA THR A 376 9.61 -13.05 -16.80
C THR A 376 10.14 -13.40 -18.19
N LYS A 377 11.34 -13.98 -18.31
CA LYS A 377 11.86 -14.49 -19.61
C LYS A 377 11.02 -15.62 -20.19
N GLU A 378 10.53 -16.51 -19.34
CA GLU A 378 9.72 -17.67 -19.73
C GLU A 378 8.28 -17.29 -20.14
N THR A 379 7.83 -16.06 -19.85
CA THR A 379 6.45 -15.60 -20.12
C THR A 379 6.26 -14.56 -21.23
N PHE A 380 7.30 -13.84 -21.68
CA PHE A 380 7.10 -12.57 -22.40
C PHE A 380 6.97 -12.66 -23.93
N GLU A 381 7.22 -13.80 -24.56
CA GLU A 381 7.34 -13.91 -26.04
C GLU A 381 6.01 -13.76 -26.84
N LEU A 382 4.85 -13.58 -26.19
CA LEU A 382 3.54 -13.92 -26.79
C LEU A 382 2.55 -12.75 -27.05
N VAL A 383 2.89 -11.49 -26.71
CA VAL A 383 1.87 -10.51 -26.25
C VAL A 383 1.83 -9.14 -26.96
N GLU A 384 0.80 -8.93 -27.79
CA GLU A 384 0.38 -7.64 -28.40
C GLU A 384 -1.10 -7.71 -28.87
N ASN A 385 -1.93 -6.64 -28.90
CA ASN A 385 -1.74 -5.27 -28.39
C ASN A 385 -3.04 -4.44 -28.16
N PHE A 386 -2.87 -3.22 -27.63
CA PHE A 386 -3.78 -2.04 -27.64
C PHE A 386 -5.10 -2.05 -26.81
N TYR A 387 -5.12 -1.90 -25.49
CA TYR A 387 -4.05 -2.09 -24.49
C TYR A 387 -3.80 -3.59 -24.35
N ASP A 388 -4.89 -4.29 -23.99
CA ASP A 388 -4.98 -5.74 -23.85
C ASP A 388 -6.37 -6.30 -24.21
N PRO A 389 -6.91 -5.98 -25.41
CA PRO A 389 -8.24 -6.42 -25.85
C PRO A 389 -8.27 -7.93 -26.20
N THR A 390 -7.11 -8.55 -26.25
CA THR A 390 -6.91 -10.00 -26.42
C THR A 390 -6.61 -10.71 -25.10
N PHE A 391 -6.68 -10.01 -23.96
CA PHE A 391 -6.42 -10.51 -22.59
C PHE A 391 -5.03 -11.14 -22.39
N LYS A 392 -4.08 -10.89 -23.29
CA LYS A 392 -2.72 -11.44 -23.29
C LYS A 392 -1.78 -10.82 -22.24
N LYS A 393 -1.87 -9.52 -21.94
CA LYS A 393 -1.08 -8.86 -20.87
C LYS A 393 -1.58 -9.28 -19.49
N GLN A 394 -2.89 -9.33 -19.28
CA GLN A 394 -3.50 -9.87 -18.05
C GLN A 394 -3.20 -11.38 -17.92
N LEU A 395 -3.19 -12.13 -19.03
CA LEU A 395 -2.70 -13.51 -19.06
C LEU A 395 -1.22 -13.62 -18.69
N ALA A 396 -0.34 -12.74 -19.17
CA ALA A 396 1.08 -12.72 -18.78
C ALA A 396 1.25 -12.43 -17.28
N VAL A 397 0.46 -11.50 -16.71
CA VAL A 397 0.42 -11.25 -15.27
C VAL A 397 -0.13 -12.47 -14.51
N ALA A 398 -1.12 -13.18 -15.05
CA ALA A 398 -1.64 -14.43 -14.47
C ALA A 398 -0.63 -15.57 -14.53
N GLN A 399 0.11 -15.71 -15.64
CA GLN A 399 1.19 -16.66 -15.82
C GLN A 399 2.32 -16.38 -14.83
N LEU A 400 2.76 -15.12 -14.69
CA LEU A 400 3.79 -14.74 -13.72
C LEU A 400 3.35 -14.97 -12.26
N ARG A 401 2.16 -14.49 -11.87
CA ARG A 401 1.62 -14.70 -10.51
C ARG A 401 1.40 -16.18 -10.21
N GLY A 402 0.89 -16.95 -11.17
CA GLY A 402 0.67 -18.39 -11.05
C GLY A 402 1.97 -19.20 -11.00
N ALA A 403 2.97 -18.85 -11.81
CA ALA A 403 4.27 -19.51 -11.83
C ALA A 403 5.10 -19.21 -10.58
N LEU A 404 5.04 -17.98 -10.05
CA LEU A 404 5.60 -17.64 -8.74
C LEU A 404 5.02 -18.53 -7.63
N VAL A 405 3.68 -18.67 -7.59
CA VAL A 405 3.00 -19.54 -6.62
C VAL A 405 3.38 -21.01 -6.82
N TYR A 406 3.47 -21.49 -8.06
CA TYR A 406 3.86 -22.87 -8.38
C TYR A 406 5.30 -23.18 -7.92
N GLU A 407 6.28 -22.37 -8.32
CA GLU A 407 7.69 -22.55 -7.96
C GLU A 407 7.89 -22.50 -6.44
N LEU A 408 7.30 -21.52 -5.75
CA LEU A 408 7.41 -21.41 -4.30
C LEU A 408 6.71 -22.58 -3.57
N ALA A 409 5.62 -23.11 -4.13
CA ALA A 409 4.84 -24.18 -3.51
C ALA A 409 5.40 -25.59 -3.78
N ASP A 410 6.04 -25.83 -4.92
CA ASP A 410 6.42 -27.19 -5.35
C ASP A 410 7.93 -27.47 -5.33
N SER A 411 8.79 -26.47 -5.55
CA SER A 411 10.26 -26.69 -5.60
C SER A 411 10.82 -27.19 -4.26
N LYS A 412 11.65 -28.24 -4.33
CA LYS A 412 12.17 -28.98 -3.14
C LYS A 412 12.93 -28.05 -2.18
N ILE A 413 13.84 -27.25 -2.73
CA ILE A 413 14.45 -26.10 -2.06
C ILE A 413 13.60 -24.86 -2.38
N ILE A 414 13.37 -23.98 -1.39
CA ILE A 414 12.67 -22.71 -1.61
C ILE A 414 13.53 -21.81 -2.54
N PRO A 415 13.01 -21.34 -3.68
CA PRO A 415 13.77 -20.58 -4.69
C PRO A 415 14.01 -19.11 -4.29
N PHE A 416 14.68 -18.89 -3.16
CA PHE A 416 15.11 -17.56 -2.69
C PHE A 416 16.62 -17.35 -2.87
N ASN A 417 17.05 -16.15 -3.26
CA ASN A 417 18.47 -15.78 -3.25
C ASN A 417 18.82 -14.70 -2.21
N ILE A 418 19.54 -15.14 -1.17
CA ILE A 418 20.02 -14.30 -0.06
C ILE A 418 21.14 -13.31 -0.49
N GLN A 419 21.94 -13.60 -1.51
CA GLN A 419 23.03 -12.71 -1.96
C GLN A 419 22.48 -11.46 -2.67
N ASP A 420 21.32 -11.56 -3.33
CA ASP A 420 20.61 -10.38 -3.85
C ASP A 420 20.20 -9.44 -2.71
N TYR A 421 19.80 -10.00 -1.56
CA TYR A 421 19.51 -9.24 -0.33
C TYR A 421 20.78 -8.60 0.25
N ALA A 422 21.91 -9.31 0.30
CA ALA A 422 23.18 -8.76 0.76
C ALA A 422 23.62 -7.54 -0.07
N LYS A 423 23.61 -7.67 -1.41
CA LYS A 423 23.91 -6.57 -2.33
C LYS A 423 22.94 -5.40 -2.18
N THR A 424 21.67 -5.68 -1.91
CA THR A 424 20.64 -4.65 -1.68
C THR A 424 20.89 -3.89 -0.36
N LEU A 425 21.35 -4.56 0.70
CA LEU A 425 21.78 -3.91 1.95
C LEU A 425 23.04 -3.06 1.78
N GLU A 426 24.01 -3.49 0.97
CA GLU A 426 25.21 -2.72 0.62
C GLU A 426 24.85 -1.41 -0.09
N ASN A 427 23.89 -1.45 -1.03
CA ASN A 427 23.34 -0.26 -1.68
C ASN A 427 22.65 0.66 -0.65
N TYR A 428 21.66 0.18 0.09
CA TYR A 428 20.90 1.02 1.02
C TYR A 428 21.74 1.63 2.14
N ALA A 429 22.78 0.94 2.62
CA ALA A 429 23.71 1.48 3.60
C ALA A 429 24.54 2.63 3.01
N THR A 430 24.91 2.51 1.73
CA THR A 430 25.57 3.57 0.96
C THR A 430 24.65 4.75 0.71
N ASP A 431 23.38 4.50 0.36
CA ASP A 431 22.36 5.55 0.11
C ASP A 431 22.08 6.39 1.37
N ILE A 432 21.79 5.73 2.51
CA ILE A 432 21.45 6.44 3.76
C ILE A 432 22.66 7.19 4.35
N TYR A 433 23.87 6.64 4.18
CA TYR A 433 25.11 7.34 4.54
C TYR A 433 25.35 8.54 3.63
N SER A 434 25.11 8.41 2.32
CA SER A 434 25.23 9.51 1.35
C SER A 434 24.22 10.63 1.62
N LEU A 435 22.98 10.29 2.01
CA LEU A 435 22.00 11.27 2.47
C LEU A 435 22.48 12.02 3.73
N SER A 436 23.13 11.31 4.67
CA SER A 436 23.65 11.91 5.91
C SER A 436 24.82 12.88 5.67
N LYS A 437 25.51 12.82 4.52
CA LYS A 437 26.68 13.68 4.20
C LYS A 437 26.35 15.17 4.07
N LYS A 438 25.08 15.57 3.91
CA LYS A 438 24.67 16.98 4.09
C LYS A 438 25.08 17.53 5.47
N TYR A 439 25.15 16.67 6.48
CA TYR A 439 25.38 17.02 7.88
C TYR A 439 26.74 16.51 8.40
N ASP A 440 27.73 16.38 7.52
CA ASP A 440 29.04 15.75 7.81
C ASP A 440 29.80 16.35 9.00
N GLN A 441 29.59 17.64 9.30
CA GLN A 441 30.15 18.27 10.50
C GLN A 441 29.37 17.90 11.77
N GLN A 442 28.05 17.98 11.74
CA GLN A 442 27.19 17.60 12.87
C GLN A 442 27.34 16.11 13.22
N LEU A 443 27.59 15.25 12.22
CA LEU A 443 27.94 13.85 12.44
C LEU A 443 29.21 13.70 13.30
N ARG A 444 30.26 14.52 13.08
CA ARG A 444 31.44 14.57 13.95
C ARG A 444 31.10 15.11 15.33
N ASP A 445 30.45 16.26 15.40
CA ASP A 445 30.19 16.99 16.65
C ASP A 445 29.33 16.17 17.63
N HIS A 446 28.36 15.40 17.13
CA HIS A 446 27.51 14.50 17.91
C HIS A 446 28.03 13.04 17.98
N GLN A 447 29.22 12.78 17.41
CA GLN A 447 29.89 11.47 17.38
C GLN A 447 29.02 10.36 16.78
N VAL A 448 28.39 10.64 15.64
CA VAL A 448 27.55 9.71 14.87
C VAL A 448 28.44 8.96 13.89
N SER A 449 28.42 7.62 13.96
CA SER A 449 29.14 6.75 13.01
C SER A 449 28.19 5.71 12.43
N PHE A 450 28.44 5.34 11.17
CA PHE A 450 27.77 4.26 10.45
C PHE A 450 28.61 2.97 10.38
N ASP A 451 29.79 2.92 11.02
CA ASP A 451 30.73 1.78 10.94
C ASP A 451 30.10 0.47 11.42
N SER A 452 29.22 0.54 12.42
CA SER A 452 28.47 -0.62 12.91
C SER A 452 27.48 -1.16 11.86
N LEU A 453 26.84 -0.29 11.09
CA LEU A 453 25.93 -0.68 10.01
C LEU A 453 26.71 -1.34 8.86
N PHE A 454 27.80 -0.72 8.39
CA PHE A 454 28.64 -1.30 7.33
C PHE A 454 29.30 -2.61 7.77
N SER A 455 29.72 -2.73 9.04
CA SER A 455 30.24 -3.98 9.61
C SER A 455 29.17 -5.09 9.63
N ALA A 456 27.95 -4.78 10.08
CA ALA A 456 26.83 -5.74 10.06
C ALA A 456 26.48 -6.19 8.64
N VAL A 457 26.42 -5.26 7.67
CA VAL A 457 26.16 -5.56 6.25
C VAL A 457 27.27 -6.44 5.66
N LYS A 458 28.55 -6.14 5.93
CA LYS A 458 29.67 -6.98 5.50
C LYS A 458 29.60 -8.40 6.08
N ASN A 459 29.24 -8.51 7.35
CA ASN A 459 29.06 -9.81 8.01
C ASN A 459 27.85 -10.58 7.44
N PHE A 460 26.76 -9.90 7.10
CA PHE A 460 25.62 -10.47 6.38
C PHE A 460 26.02 -10.99 4.99
N SER A 461 26.74 -10.19 4.21
CA SER A 461 27.22 -10.53 2.86
C SER A 461 28.13 -11.78 2.85
N LYS A 462 29.01 -11.90 3.87
CA LYS A 462 29.74 -13.15 4.12
C LYS A 462 28.81 -14.31 4.48
N SER A 463 27.94 -14.14 5.48
CA SER A 463 27.04 -15.20 5.97
C SER A 463 26.09 -15.73 4.88
N ALA A 464 25.59 -14.86 4.01
CA ALA A 464 24.79 -15.22 2.84
C ALA A 464 25.57 -16.10 1.85
N SER A 465 26.82 -15.74 1.58
CA SER A 465 27.70 -16.49 0.67
C SER A 465 28.13 -17.84 1.24
N ASP A 466 28.46 -17.88 2.53
CA ASP A 466 28.74 -19.14 3.26
C ASP A 466 27.48 -20.02 3.39
N PHE A 467 26.28 -19.45 3.45
CA PHE A 467 25.02 -20.21 3.41
C PHE A 467 24.80 -20.87 2.05
N HIS A 468 24.87 -20.12 0.95
CA HIS A 468 24.68 -20.69 -0.40
C HIS A 468 25.74 -21.77 -0.75
N ARG A 469 26.96 -21.63 -0.22
CA ARG A 469 28.00 -22.66 -0.33
C ARG A 469 27.63 -23.97 0.38
N ARG A 470 26.88 -23.93 1.48
CA ARG A 470 26.34 -25.15 2.13
C ARG A 470 25.08 -25.65 1.44
N LEU A 471 24.22 -24.74 0.96
CA LEU A 471 22.99 -25.08 0.25
C LEU A 471 23.25 -25.89 -1.03
N SER A 472 24.33 -25.59 -1.77
CA SER A 472 24.73 -26.37 -2.96
C SER A 472 25.36 -27.73 -2.63
N GLN A 473 25.61 -28.02 -1.34
CA GLN A 473 26.19 -29.27 -0.85
C GLN A 473 25.18 -30.14 -0.07
N VAL A 474 23.93 -29.69 0.11
CA VAL A 474 22.92 -30.43 0.88
C VAL A 474 22.48 -31.69 0.14
N ASP A 475 22.41 -32.84 0.85
CA ASP A 475 21.83 -34.05 0.29
C ASP A 475 20.32 -33.85 0.11
N LEU A 476 19.88 -33.76 -1.15
CA LEU A 476 18.48 -33.61 -1.51
C LEU A 476 17.63 -34.86 -1.22
N ASN A 477 18.23 -35.97 -0.79
CA ASN A 477 17.55 -37.19 -0.37
C ASN A 477 17.27 -37.22 1.14
N ASN A 478 18.08 -36.54 1.97
CA ASN A 478 17.85 -36.33 3.39
C ASN A 478 16.75 -35.25 3.60
N PRO A 479 15.52 -35.62 4.04
CA PRO A 479 14.43 -34.66 4.15
C PRO A 479 14.66 -33.63 5.28
N THR A 480 15.38 -34.02 6.34
CA THR A 480 15.69 -33.18 7.49
C THR A 480 16.67 -32.08 7.11
N ALA A 481 17.79 -32.43 6.45
CA ALA A 481 18.77 -31.45 5.99
C ALA A 481 18.16 -30.44 4.99
N VAL A 482 17.35 -30.93 4.04
CA VAL A 482 16.55 -30.08 3.13
C VAL A 482 15.61 -29.15 3.90
N ARG A 483 14.96 -29.64 4.96
CA ARG A 483 14.02 -28.84 5.76
C ARG A 483 14.73 -27.78 6.61
N ILE A 484 15.88 -28.09 7.21
CA ILE A 484 16.70 -27.12 7.95
C ILE A 484 17.12 -25.98 7.03
N MET A 485 17.64 -26.28 5.84
CA MET A 485 18.00 -25.25 4.84
C MET A 485 16.79 -24.42 4.39
N ASN A 486 15.63 -25.05 4.14
CA ASN A 486 14.40 -24.35 3.79
C ASN A 486 13.88 -23.43 4.90
N ASP A 487 13.98 -23.85 6.16
CA ASP A 487 13.54 -23.03 7.28
C ASP A 487 14.52 -21.85 7.50
N GLN A 488 15.84 -22.01 7.30
CA GLN A 488 16.77 -20.88 7.25
C GLN A 488 16.44 -19.88 6.13
N LEU A 489 16.04 -20.35 4.94
CA LEU A 489 15.57 -19.52 3.82
C LEU A 489 14.26 -18.78 4.16
N MET A 490 13.28 -19.46 4.75
CA MET A 490 11.96 -18.90 5.09
C MET A 490 12.03 -17.87 6.23
N PHE A 491 12.78 -18.16 7.30
CA PHE A 491 12.83 -17.31 8.48
C PHE A 491 13.73 -16.08 8.34
N LEU A 492 14.57 -16.00 7.29
CA LEU A 492 15.42 -14.84 7.05
C LEU A 492 14.65 -13.50 7.00
N GLU A 493 13.55 -13.44 6.25
CA GLU A 493 12.72 -12.22 6.16
C GLU A 493 12.11 -11.85 7.53
N ARG A 494 11.91 -12.84 8.43
CA ARG A 494 11.45 -12.60 9.81
C ARG A 494 12.54 -12.01 10.70
N ALA A 495 13.81 -12.30 10.43
CA ALA A 495 14.92 -11.76 11.21
C ALA A 495 15.10 -10.24 11.06
N PHE A 496 14.42 -9.60 10.10
CA PHE A 496 14.37 -8.15 9.95
C PHE A 496 13.20 -7.46 10.69
N ILE A 497 12.41 -8.21 11.46
CA ILE A 497 11.23 -7.72 12.18
C ILE A 497 11.58 -7.40 13.64
N ASP A 498 11.54 -6.11 14.01
CA ASP A 498 11.65 -5.66 15.40
C ASP A 498 10.26 -5.66 16.07
N PRO A 499 10.05 -6.42 17.18
CA PRO A 499 8.74 -6.48 17.84
C PRO A 499 8.28 -5.14 18.45
N LEU A 500 9.19 -4.19 18.70
CA LEU A 500 8.85 -2.85 19.21
C LEU A 500 8.28 -1.93 18.11
N GLY A 501 8.60 -2.22 16.85
CA GLY A 501 8.22 -1.41 15.70
C GLY A 501 8.94 -0.06 15.58
N LEU A 502 8.57 0.69 14.55
CA LEU A 502 9.13 2.02 14.30
C LEU A 502 8.51 3.07 15.25
N PRO A 503 9.21 4.20 15.52
CA PRO A 503 8.71 5.26 16.40
C PRO A 503 7.29 5.72 16.01
N GLY A 504 6.37 5.66 16.98
CA GLY A 504 4.95 6.00 16.81
C GLY A 504 4.16 5.08 15.85
N ARG A 505 4.72 3.95 15.43
CA ARG A 505 4.15 3.06 14.39
C ARG A 505 4.43 1.57 14.73
N PRO A 506 3.86 1.02 15.83
CA PRO A 506 4.21 -0.31 16.37
C PRO A 506 3.83 -1.49 15.46
N PHE A 507 3.07 -1.26 14.38
CA PHE A 507 2.71 -2.26 13.37
C PHE A 507 3.65 -2.26 12.16
N TYR A 508 4.40 -1.18 11.91
CA TYR A 508 5.51 -1.19 10.96
C TYR A 508 6.77 -1.64 11.68
N ARG A 509 7.07 -2.94 11.56
CA ARG A 509 8.12 -3.64 12.33
C ARG A 509 9.37 -3.99 11.53
N HIS A 510 9.32 -3.93 10.21
CA HIS A 510 10.43 -4.33 9.36
C HIS A 510 11.49 -3.21 9.32
N ILE A 511 12.72 -3.51 9.75
CA ILE A 511 13.78 -2.50 9.96
C ILE A 511 14.44 -2.06 8.66
N ILE A 512 14.49 -2.93 7.64
CA ILE A 512 15.01 -2.57 6.31
C ILE A 512 13.98 -1.77 5.50
N PHE A 513 12.71 -2.17 5.51
CA PHE A 513 11.64 -1.61 4.67
C PHE A 513 10.44 -1.15 5.50
N ALA A 514 9.98 0.10 5.31
CA ALA A 514 8.62 0.48 5.72
C ALA A 514 8.09 1.64 4.88
N PRO A 515 6.77 1.88 4.85
CA PRO A 515 6.23 3.12 4.29
C PRO A 515 6.79 4.34 5.05
N SER A 516 7.25 5.36 4.31
CA SER A 516 7.78 6.60 4.91
C SER A 516 6.75 7.25 5.84
N SER A 517 7.18 7.87 6.93
CA SER A 517 6.27 8.62 7.82
C SER A 517 5.64 9.85 7.14
N HIS A 518 6.21 10.27 6.00
CA HIS A 518 5.78 11.37 5.14
C HIS A 518 4.97 10.92 3.91
N ASN A 519 5.26 9.73 3.35
CA ASN A 519 4.53 9.17 2.20
C ASN A 519 4.32 7.65 2.32
N LYS A 520 3.06 7.20 2.44
CA LYS A 520 2.73 5.77 2.49
C LYS A 520 2.79 5.02 1.15
N TYR A 521 2.80 5.72 0.01
CA TYR A 521 2.96 5.07 -1.30
C TYR A 521 4.43 4.74 -1.63
N ALA A 522 5.39 5.29 -0.89
CA ALA A 522 6.81 5.03 -1.08
C ALA A 522 7.34 4.11 0.03
N GLY A 523 7.84 2.94 -0.37
CA GLY A 523 8.68 2.11 0.50
C GLY A 523 10.02 2.81 0.72
N GLN A 524 10.38 3.06 1.96
CA GLN A 524 11.64 3.69 2.36
C GLN A 524 12.59 2.62 2.90
N SER A 525 13.84 2.64 2.43
CA SER A 525 14.94 1.86 3.02
C SER A 525 15.47 2.53 4.29
N PHE A 526 15.80 1.72 5.31
CA PHE A 526 16.19 2.17 6.66
C PHE A 526 15.29 3.29 7.24
N PRO A 527 13.96 3.08 7.28
CA PRO A 527 12.97 4.11 7.62
C PRO A 527 13.23 4.78 8.99
N GLY A 528 13.70 4.03 9.99
CA GLY A 528 14.04 4.60 11.30
C GLY A 528 15.23 5.57 11.28
N ILE A 529 16.21 5.39 10.37
CA ILE A 529 17.33 6.32 10.18
C ILE A 529 16.87 7.50 9.33
N PHE A 530 16.10 7.24 8.27
CA PHE A 530 15.57 8.26 7.36
C PHE A 530 14.65 9.26 8.09
N ASP A 531 13.63 8.76 8.80
CA ASP A 531 12.67 9.59 9.53
C ASP A 531 13.34 10.36 10.70
N ALA A 532 14.48 9.87 11.23
CA ALA A 532 15.27 10.58 12.25
C ALA A 532 16.16 11.69 11.66
N LEU A 533 16.68 11.51 10.43
CA LEU A 533 17.42 12.55 9.68
C LEU A 533 16.50 13.59 9.03
N PHE A 534 15.21 13.28 8.84
CA PHE A 534 14.27 14.17 8.16
C PHE A 534 14.03 15.47 8.95
N ASP A 535 14.26 16.61 8.30
CA ASP A 535 14.12 17.96 8.87
C ASP A 535 14.96 18.15 10.17
N ILE A 536 16.10 17.45 10.29
CA ILE A 536 16.91 17.42 11.52
C ILE A 536 17.47 18.79 11.92
N GLU A 537 17.75 19.66 10.95
CA GLU A 537 18.26 21.02 11.18
C GLU A 537 17.23 21.97 11.81
N ASN A 538 15.93 21.63 11.78
CA ASN A 538 14.83 22.41 12.36
C ASN A 538 14.27 21.80 13.66
N LYS A 539 14.97 20.83 14.28
CA LYS A 539 14.54 20.24 15.57
C LYS A 539 14.95 21.13 16.74
N ALA A 540 14.01 21.38 17.65
CA ALA A 540 14.24 22.24 18.83
C ALA A 540 15.33 21.73 19.80
N ASP A 541 15.55 20.41 19.86
CA ASP A 541 16.70 19.81 20.55
C ASP A 541 17.51 18.95 19.56
N LEU A 542 18.55 19.55 18.98
CA LEU A 542 19.49 18.88 18.08
C LEU A 542 20.24 17.74 18.78
N ARG A 543 20.54 17.85 20.08
CA ARG A 543 21.29 16.81 20.82
C ARG A 543 20.45 15.56 21.01
N SER A 544 19.16 15.70 21.28
CA SER A 544 18.21 14.59 21.31
C SER A 544 17.95 14.02 19.91
N ALA A 545 17.79 14.88 18.88
CA ALA A 545 17.61 14.42 17.50
C ALA A 545 18.77 13.55 17.00
N TRP A 546 20.03 13.98 17.18
CA TRP A 546 21.21 13.18 16.81
C TRP A 546 21.38 11.92 17.68
N LYS A 547 20.84 11.89 18.90
CA LYS A 547 20.78 10.67 19.73
C LYS A 547 19.82 9.63 19.14
N GLU A 548 18.67 10.05 18.63
CA GLU A 548 17.73 9.16 17.93
C GLU A 548 18.30 8.63 16.60
N VAL A 549 19.06 9.45 15.85
CA VAL A 549 19.83 8.96 14.68
C VAL A 549 20.82 7.86 15.09
N LYS A 550 21.64 8.08 16.13
CA LYS A 550 22.60 7.07 16.64
C LYS A 550 21.91 5.77 17.08
N LYS A 551 20.77 5.90 17.77
CA LYS A 551 19.91 4.76 18.18
C LYS A 551 19.40 3.97 16.98
N HIS A 552 18.87 4.61 15.94
CA HIS A 552 18.34 3.89 14.77
C HIS A 552 19.43 3.28 13.87
N ILE A 553 20.63 3.88 13.79
CA ILE A 553 21.80 3.22 13.19
C ILE A 553 22.15 1.96 13.99
N SER A 554 22.16 2.04 15.33
CA SER A 554 22.45 0.90 16.19
C SER A 554 21.40 -0.22 16.08
N ILE A 555 20.11 0.11 15.94
CA ILE A 555 19.04 -0.87 15.70
C ILE A 555 19.24 -1.55 14.34
N ALA A 556 19.42 -0.79 13.26
CA ALA A 556 19.65 -1.35 11.93
C ALA A 556 20.88 -2.27 11.86
N ALA A 557 21.99 -1.85 12.49
CA ALA A 557 23.20 -2.67 12.61
C ALA A 557 22.95 -3.96 13.40
N PHE A 558 22.27 -3.88 14.55
CA PHE A 558 21.90 -5.05 15.35
C PHE A 558 21.01 -6.03 14.57
N THR A 559 19.95 -5.55 13.93
CA THR A 559 18.99 -6.40 13.21
C THR A 559 19.66 -7.11 12.02
N ILE A 560 20.50 -6.42 11.23
CA ILE A 560 21.26 -7.06 10.14
C ILE A 560 22.25 -8.08 10.70
N GLN A 561 22.92 -7.78 11.83
CA GLN A 561 23.86 -8.71 12.44
C GLN A 561 23.17 -9.94 13.05
N ALA A 562 21.93 -9.80 13.54
CA ALA A 562 21.09 -10.90 13.99
C ALA A 562 20.61 -11.76 12.81
N ALA A 563 20.15 -11.15 11.72
CA ALA A 563 19.79 -11.85 10.48
C ALA A 563 20.99 -12.57 9.82
N ALA A 564 22.20 -12.01 9.89
CA ALA A 564 23.43 -12.72 9.52
C ALA A 564 23.70 -13.94 10.44
N GLY A 565 23.23 -13.89 11.68
CA GLY A 565 23.28 -14.98 12.65
C GLY A 565 22.40 -16.16 12.27
N THR A 566 21.18 -15.94 11.76
CA THR A 566 20.25 -17.01 11.37
C THR A 566 20.70 -17.80 10.14
N LEU A 567 21.74 -17.33 9.43
CA LEU A 567 22.33 -17.95 8.24
C LEU A 567 23.60 -18.76 8.53
N LYS A 568 24.05 -18.78 9.79
CA LYS A 568 25.18 -19.61 10.22
C LYS A 568 24.84 -21.10 10.16
N GLU A 569 25.87 -21.92 10.29
CA GLU A 569 25.71 -23.36 10.45
C GLU A 569 24.99 -23.65 11.79
N VAL A 570 24.03 -24.56 11.75
CA VAL A 570 23.28 -25.04 12.92
C VAL A 570 23.82 -26.43 13.24
N LEU A 571 24.10 -26.71 14.51
CA LEU A 571 24.50 -28.05 14.95
C LEU A 571 23.27 -28.96 14.98
N GLU A 572 23.41 -30.18 14.47
CA GLU A 572 22.42 -31.27 14.59
C GLU A 572 22.44 -31.91 15.99
#